data_AF-A0A8C2YHB2-F1
#
_entry.id   AF-A0A8C2YHB2-F1
#
_cell.length_a   1.000
_cell.length_b   1.000
_cell.length_c   1.000
_cell.angle_alpha   90.00
_cell.angle_beta   90.00
_cell.angle_gamma   90.00
#
_symmetry.space_group_name_H-M   'P 1'
#
loop_
_entity.id
_entity.type
_entity.pdbx_description
1 polymer ?
#
loop_
_entity_poly.entity_id
_entity_poly.type
_entity_poly.pdbx_seq_one_letter_code
_entity_poly.pdbx_strand_id
1 'polypeptide(L)' 'MASELCKTISEAKLEKHKNLFLNYRNLHHFPLELLKDEGLQYLERLYMKRNSLTTLPENLAQKLPNLVEL' A
#
# COMPACT_ATOMS: atom_id res chain seq x y z
N MET A 1 -7.45 -14.73 0.38
CA MET A 1 -7.66 -13.25 0.38
C MET A 1 -6.52 -12.49 1.04
N ALA A 2 -6.14 -12.75 2.30
CA ALA A 2 -4.96 -12.10 2.90
C ALA A 2 -3.62 -12.50 2.24
N SER A 3 -3.49 -13.75 1.78
CA SER A 3 -2.28 -14.26 1.14
C SER A 3 -1.92 -13.56 -0.18
N GLU A 4 -2.91 -13.24 -1.02
CA GLU A 4 -2.68 -12.58 -2.31
C GLU A 4 -2.30 -11.11 -2.14
N LEU A 5 -2.88 -10.41 -1.17
CA LEU A 5 -2.53 -9.04 -0.86
C LEU A 5 -1.08 -8.94 -0.38
N CYS A 6 -0.69 -9.80 0.56
CA CYS A 6 0.70 -9.89 1.03
C CYS A 6 1.65 -10.20 -0.13
N LYS A 7 1.29 -11.12 -1.02
CA LYS A 7 2.10 -11.46 -2.20
C LYS A 7 2.29 -10.25 -3.12
N THR A 8 1.20 -9.56 -3.49
CA THR A 8 1.28 -8.35 -4.32
C THR A 8 2.15 -7.25 -3.69
N ILE A 9 2.05 -7.06 -2.37
CA ILE A 9 2.86 -6.07 -1.64
C ILE A 9 4.34 -6.47 -1.64
N SER A 10 4.64 -7.75 -1.39
CA SER A 10 6.01 -8.27 -1.41
C SER A 10 6.65 -8.16 -2.79
N GLU A 11 5.91 -8.47 -3.85
CA GLU A 11 6.37 -8.32 -5.24
C GLU A 11 6.66 -6.85 -5.55
N ALA A 12 5.74 -5.94 -5.20
CA ALA A 12 5.94 -4.51 -5.40
C ALA A 12 7.17 -3.96 -4.65
N LYS A 13 7.47 -4.50 -3.48
CA LYS A 13 8.68 -4.16 -2.70
C LYS A 13 9.94 -4.69 -3.39
N LEU A 14 9.94 -5.96 -3.79
CA LEU A 14 11.07 -6.61 -4.45
C LEU A 14 11.43 -5.90 -5.78
N GLU A 15 10.41 -5.59 -6.57
CA GLU A 15 10.56 -5.00 -7.90
C GLU A 15 10.63 -3.46 -7.88
N LYS A 16 10.63 -2.86 -6.68
CA LYS A 16 10.74 -1.41 -6.47
C LYS A 16 9.69 -0.62 -7.27
N HIS A 17 8.45 -1.08 -7.23
CA HIS A 17 7.36 -0.44 -7.95
C HIS A 17 7.11 0.99 -7.48
N LYS A 18 7.02 1.89 -8.46
CA LYS A 18 6.59 3.28 -8.26
C LYS A 18 5.08 3.42 -8.13
N ASN A 19 4.32 2.51 -8.74
CA ASN A 19 2.86 2.56 -8.74
C ASN A 19 2.31 1.22 -8.22
N LEU A 20 1.38 1.26 -7.29
CA LEU A 20 0.72 0.08 -6.73
C LEU A 20 -0.79 0.21 -6.82
N PHE A 21 -1.46 -0.82 -7.35
CA PHE A 21 -2.90 -0.83 -7.59
C PHE A 21 -3.60 -1.83 -6.68
N LEU A 22 -4.31 -1.32 -5.68
CA LEU A 22 -5.16 -2.07 -4.75
C LEU A 22 -6.64 -1.67 -4.86
N ASN A 23 -7.03 -1.10 -6.00
CA ASN A 23 -8.41 -0.73 -6.28
C ASN A 23 -9.33 -1.96 -6.26
N TYR A 24 -10.60 -1.78 -5.87
CA TYR A 24 -11.65 -2.81 -5.98
C TYR A 24 -11.41 -4.10 -5.17
N ARG A 25 -10.73 -4.02 -4.03
CA ARG A 25 -10.38 -5.21 -3.22
C ARG A 25 -11.26 -5.40 -1.99
N ASN A 26 -12.32 -4.62 -1.83
CA ASN A 26 -13.21 -4.63 -0.66
C ASN A 26 -12.42 -4.52 0.66
N LEU A 27 -11.32 -3.74 0.68
CA LEU A 27 -10.52 -3.53 1.88
C LEU A 27 -11.30 -2.66 2.85
N HIS A 28 -11.53 -3.16 4.06
CA HIS A 28 -12.15 -2.41 5.16
C HIS A 28 -11.11 -1.65 6.00
N HIS A 29 -9.86 -2.14 5.99
CA HIS A 29 -8.74 -1.55 6.71
C HIS A 29 -7.57 -1.32 5.78
N PHE A 30 -6.79 -0.28 6.06
CA PHE A 30 -5.55 -0.03 5.34
C PHE A 30 -4.60 -1.22 5.54
N PRO A 31 -3.98 -1.77 4.49
CA PRO A 31 -3.07 -2.89 4.62
C PRO A 31 -1.76 -2.44 5.26
N LEU A 32 -1.63 -2.67 6.57
CA LEU A 32 -0.47 -2.29 7.37
C LEU A 32 0.82 -2.99 6.88
N GLU A 33 0.69 -4.08 6.13
CA GLU A 33 1.79 -4.73 5.40
C GLU A 33 2.55 -3.75 4.49
N LEU A 34 1.88 -2.73 3.93
CA LEU A 34 2.55 -1.67 3.15
C LEU A 34 3.55 -0.85 3.99
N LEU A 35 3.34 -0.82 5.32
CA LEU A 35 4.10 -0.02 6.27
C LEU A 35 5.08 -0.84 7.11
N LYS A 36 5.09 -2.17 6.95
CA LYS A 36 6.01 -3.06 7.68
C LYS A 36 7.44 -2.83 7.22
N ASP A 37 8.38 -3.04 8.15
CA ASP A 37 9.82 -2.83 7.95
C ASP A 37 10.13 -1.43 7.41
N GLU A 38 10.96 -1.35 6.37
CA GLU A 38 11.33 -0.14 5.64
C GLU A 38 10.24 0.41 4.71
N GLY A 39 9.04 -0.20 4.68
CA GLY A 39 7.95 0.19 3.78
C GLY A 39 8.28 0.02 2.30
N LEU A 40 7.44 0.58 1.42
CA LEU A 40 7.71 0.67 -0.02
C LEU A 40 8.40 2.01 -0.34
N GLN A 41 9.70 2.10 -0.08
CA GLN A 41 10.46 3.33 -0.27
C GLN A 41 10.38 3.91 -1.69
N TYR A 42 10.21 3.08 -2.72
CA TYR A 42 10.15 3.53 -4.11
C TYR A 42 8.75 3.88 -4.58
N LEU A 43 7.73 3.66 -3.75
CA LEU A 43 6.34 3.88 -4.12
C LEU A 43 6.03 5.38 -4.16
N GLU A 44 5.57 5.82 -5.33
CA GLU A 44 5.15 7.18 -5.61
C GLU A 44 3.62 7.29 -5.64
N ARG A 45 2.91 6.27 -6.16
CA ARG A 45 1.45 6.31 -6.32
C ARG A 45 0.80 5.04 -5.80
N LEU A 46 -0.16 5.18 -4.90
CA LEU A 46 -0.91 4.09 -4.31
C LEU A 46 -2.39 4.24 -4.62
N TYR A 47 -2.93 3.40 -5.51
CA TYR A 47 -4.34 3.49 -5.89
C TYR A 47 -5.21 2.54 -5.08
N MET A 48 -6.12 3.09 -4.27
CA MET A 48 -7.05 2.30 -3.43
C MET A 48 -8.53 2.65 -3.62
N LYS A 49 -8.90 3.15 -4.81
CA LYS A 49 -10.29 3.51 -5.15
C LYS A 49 -11.22 2.30 -5.03
N ARG A 50 -12.46 2.57 -4.62
CA ARG A 50 -13.52 1.55 -4.47
C ARG A 50 -13.12 0.42 -3.51
N ASN A 51 -12.51 0.81 -2.40
CA ASN A 51 -12.45 0.03 -1.17
C ASN A 51 -13.41 0.65 -0.13
N SER A 52 -13.50 0.03 1.05
CA SER A 52 -14.35 0.46 2.17
C SER A 52 -13.50 0.97 3.34
N LEU A 53 -12.37 1.63 3.04
CA LEU A 53 -11.44 2.16 4.04
C LEU A 53 -12.10 3.28 4.83
N THR A 54 -12.14 3.15 6.15
CA THR A 54 -12.65 4.19 7.05
C THR A 54 -11.54 4.99 7.72
N THR A 55 -10.33 4.44 7.77
CA THR A 55 -9.18 5.05 8.44
C THR A 55 -7.90 4.87 7.62
N LEU A 56 -7.00 5.85 7.76
CA LEU A 56 -5.62 5.79 7.27
C LEU A 56 -4.65 5.83 8.46
N PRO A 57 -3.51 5.14 8.38
CA PRO A 57 -2.52 5.14 9.45
C PRO A 57 -1.79 6.49 9.54
N GLU A 58 -1.55 6.99 10.75
CA GLU A 58 -0.94 8.31 10.99
C GLU A 58 0.52 8.39 10.51
N ASN A 59 1.24 7.26 10.51
CA ASN A 59 2.65 7.18 10.11
C ASN A 59 2.86 6.93 8.61
N LEU A 60 1.82 7.12 7.78
CA LEU A 60 1.89 6.85 6.33
C LEU A 60 3.00 7.63 5.63
N ALA A 61 3.15 8.93 5.94
CA ALA A 61 4.19 9.77 5.36
C ALA A 61 5.62 9.35 5.79
N GLN A 62 5.79 8.84 7.01
CA GLN A 62 7.08 8.36 7.49
C GLN A 62 7.49 7.05 6.79
N LYS A 63 6.51 6.19 6.49
CA LYS A 63 6.74 4.85 5.94
C LYS A 63 6.74 4.81 4.41
N LEU A 64 6.09 5.77 3.76
CA LEU A 64 6.05 5.92 2.31
C LEU A 64 6.59 7.32 1.94
N PRO A 65 7.89 7.58 2.14
CA PRO A 65 8.46 8.92 2.05
C PRO A 65 8.42 9.54 0.65
N ASN A 66 8.28 8.72 -0.39
CA ASN A 66 8.21 9.16 -1.78
C ASN A 66 6.78 9.19 -2.34
N LEU A 67 5.76 8.94 -1.51
CA LEU A 67 4.37 8.90 -1.96
C LEU A 67 3.88 10.32 -2.31
N VAL A 68 3.47 10.49 -3.56
CA VAL A 68 2.92 11.74 -4.11
C VAL A 68 1.42 11.66 -4.37
N GLU A 69 0.87 10.46 -4.54
CA GLU A 69 -0.56 10.25 -4.85
C GLU A 69 -1.13 9.02 -4.12
N LEU A 70 -2.33 9.17 -3.54
CA LEU A 70 -3.08 8.16 -2.80
C LEU A 70 -4.55 8.12 -3.23
#